data_AF-A0A959WYJ3-F1
#
_entry.id   AF-A0A959WYJ3-F1
#
_cell.length_a   1.000
_cell.length_b   1.000
_cell.length_c   1.000
_cell.angle_alpha   90.00
_cell.angle_beta   90.00
_cell.angle_gamma   90.00
#
_symmetry.space_group_name_H-M   'P 1'
#
loop_
_entity.id
_entity.type
_entity.pdbx_description
1 polymer ?
#
loop_
_entity_poly.entity_id
_entity_poly.type
_entity_poly.pdbx_seq_one_letter_code
_entity_poly.pdbx_strand_id
1 'polypeptide(L)' 'PVDVYVPGCPPRPDMLIDAVFKLREKELQWGPIGADRDKAISEKEAAALEAPALLEQKGLMR' A
#
# COMPACT_ATOMS: atom_id res chain seq x y z
N PRO A 1 -7.58 3.89 5.73
CA PRO A 1 -7.16 5.26 5.30
C PRO A 1 -7.18 5.29 3.77
N VAL A 2 -7.44 6.45 3.17
CA VAL A 2 -7.43 6.60 1.71
C VAL A 2 -6.21 7.41 1.32
N ASP A 3 -5.43 6.92 0.35
CA ASP A 3 -4.16 7.58 -0.04
C ASP A 3 -4.38 8.83 -0.88
N VAL A 4 -5.39 8.83 -1.76
CA VAL A 4 -5.72 9.96 -2.64
C VAL A 4 -7.24 10.06 -2.84
N TYR A 5 -7.82 11.25 -2.63
CA TYR A 5 -9.21 11.57 -2.94
C TYR A 5 -9.32 12.34 -4.27
N VAL A 6 -10.16 11.87 -5.19
CA VAL A 6 -10.40 12.51 -6.49
C VAL A 6 -11.84 13.04 -6.55
N PRO A 7 -12.05 14.37 -6.59
CA PRO A 7 -13.39 14.93 -6.62
C PRO A 7 -14.03 14.83 -8.02
N GLY A 8 -15.33 14.53 -8.06
CA GLY A 8 -16.16 14.57 -9.27
C GLY A 8 -17.29 13.53 -9.30
N CYS A 9 -18.35 13.78 -10.08
CA CYS A 9 -19.46 12.84 -10.28
C CYS A 9 -19.98 12.89 -11.74
N PRO A 10 -19.40 12.09 -12.66
CA PRO A 10 -18.15 11.36 -12.52
C PRO A 10 -16.93 12.31 -12.68
N PRO A 11 -15.78 12.00 -12.03
CA PRO A 11 -14.56 12.76 -12.26
C PRO A 11 -14.17 12.68 -13.74
N ARG A 12 -13.63 13.78 -14.28
CA ARG A 12 -13.18 13.77 -15.68
C ARG A 12 -12.05 12.75 -15.85
N PRO A 13 -11.95 12.06 -17.00
CA PRO A 13 -10.91 11.06 -17.25
C PRO A 13 -9.49 11.58 -16.94
N ASP A 14 -9.17 12.81 -17.35
CA ASP A 14 -7.85 13.41 -17.11
C ASP A 14 -7.50 13.51 -15.62
N MET A 15 -8.49 13.84 -14.78
CA MET A 15 -8.29 13.97 -13.32
C MET A 15 -8.03 12.62 -12.67
N LEU A 16 -8.70 11.57 -13.14
CA LEU A 16 -8.44 10.21 -12.66
C LEU A 16 -7.03 9.77 -13.06
N ILE A 17 -6.62 10.04 -14.31
CA ILE A 17 -5.29 9.69 -14.82
C ILE A 17 -4.19 10.40 -14.01
N ASP A 18 -4.34 11.70 -13.74
CA ASP A 18 -3.43 12.49 -12.91
C ASP A 18 -3.29 11.91 -11.48
N ALA A 19 -4.42 11.55 -10.86
CA ALA A 19 -4.40 10.94 -9.53
C ALA A 19 -3.63 9.62 -9.50
N VAL A 20 -3.74 8.79 -10.55
CA VAL A 20 -2.98 7.54 -10.66
C VAL A 20 -1.48 7.81 -10.84
N PHE A 21 -1.09 8.85 -11.56
CA PHE A 21 0.32 9.24 -11.65
C PHE A 21 0.88 9.71 -10.32
N LYS A 22 0.15 10.54 -9.58
CA LYS A 22 0.55 11.00 -8.23
C LYS A 22 0.67 9.86 -7.23
N LEU A 23 -0.23 8.89 -7.28
CA LEU A 23 -0.12 7.70 -6.43
C LEU A 23 1.13 6.88 -6.76
N ARG A 24 1.46 6.73 -8.05
CA ARG A 24 2.69 6.03 -8.49
C ARG A 24 3.96 6.76 -8.09
N GLU A 25 3.98 8.09 -8.22
CA GLU A 25 5.08 8.91 -7.70
C GLU A 25 5.25 8.66 -6.20
N LYS A 26 4.16 8.79 -5.44
CA LYS A 26 4.20 8.70 -3.98
C LYS A 26 4.59 7.33 -3.42
N GLU A 27 4.05 6.25 -4.00
CA GLU A 27 4.14 4.92 -3.37
C GLU A 27 5.09 3.97 -4.10
N LEU A 28 5.31 4.17 -5.40
CA LEU A 28 6.07 3.21 -6.22
C LEU A 28 7.46 3.71 -6.62
N GLN A 29 7.71 5.01 -6.73
CA GLN A 29 9.01 5.46 -7.23
C GLN A 29 10.18 5.23 -6.29
N TRP A 30 9.95 5.18 -4.97
CA TRP A 30 11.00 5.01 -3.97
C TRP A 30 11.02 3.60 -3.35
N GLY A 31 10.22 2.68 -3.89
CA GLY A 31 10.17 1.30 -3.41
C GLY A 31 11.28 0.42 -3.99
N PRO A 32 11.63 -0.69 -3.32
CA PRO A 32 12.54 -1.68 -3.89
C PRO A 32 11.95 -2.29 -5.16
N ILE A 33 12.80 -2.55 -6.15
CA ILE A 33 12.43 -3.10 -7.46
C ILE A 33 13.22 -4.38 -7.76
N GLY A 34 12.67 -5.25 -8.61
CA GLY A 34 13.32 -6.51 -8.99
C GLY A 34 13.64 -7.40 -7.79
N ALA A 35 14.85 -7.95 -7.74
CA ALA A 35 15.27 -8.90 -6.71
C ALA A 35 15.16 -8.35 -5.27
N ASP A 36 15.39 -7.05 -5.08
CA ASP A 36 15.25 -6.41 -3.76
C ASP A 36 13.78 -6.38 -3.30
N ARG A 37 12.84 -6.24 -4.25
CA ARG A 37 11.40 -6.32 -3.98
C ARG A 37 11.01 -7.73 -3.56
N ASP A 38 11.53 -8.74 -4.26
CA ASP A 38 11.23 -10.14 -3.98
C ASP A 38 11.74 -10.53 -2.59
N LYS A 39 12.96 -10.08 -2.23
CA LYS A 39 13.51 -10.24 -0.88
C LYS A 39 12.62 -9.58 0.16
N ALA A 40 12.23 -8.32 -0.05
CA ALA A 40 11.36 -7.59 0.87
C ALA A 40 9.98 -8.24 1.04
N ILE A 41 9.44 -8.90 0.01
CA ILE A 41 8.19 -9.68 0.10
C ILE A 41 8.42 -10.91 0.96
N SER A 42 9.44 -11.71 0.67
CA SER A 42 9.73 -12.94 1.44
C SER A 42 9.98 -12.67 2.92
N GLU A 43 10.67 -11.56 3.25
CA GLU A 43 10.92 -11.14 4.63
C GLU A 43 9.61 -10.73 5.34
N LYS A 44 8.71 -10.01 4.65
CA LYS A 44 7.38 -9.66 5.18
C LYS A 44 6.51 -10.88 5.39
N GLU A 45 6.54 -11.84 4.47
CA GLU A 45 5.81 -13.11 4.61
C GLU A 45 6.33 -13.94 5.78
N ALA A 46 7.65 -14.06 5.94
CA ALA A 46 8.26 -14.73 7.10
C ALA A 46 7.87 -14.04 8.42
N ALA A 47 7.96 -12.70 8.48
CA ALA A 47 7.54 -11.94 9.65
C ALA A 47 6.04 -12.11 9.95
N ALA A 48 5.19 -12.22 8.93
CA ALA A 48 3.77 -12.47 9.11
C ALA A 48 3.47 -13.89 9.63
N LEU A 49 4.28 -14.88 9.25
CA LEU A 49 4.18 -16.25 9.77
C LEU A 49 4.63 -16.37 11.22
N GLU A 50 5.62 -15.59 11.63
CA GLU A 50 6.11 -15.53 13.02
C GLU A 50 5.19 -14.69 13.92
N ALA A 51 4.45 -13.73 13.36
CA ALA A 51 3.58 -12.86 14.12
C ALA A 51 2.46 -13.66 14.84
N PRO A 52 2.14 -13.32 16.10
CA PRO A 52 1.03 -13.95 16.80
C PRO A 52 -0.29 -13.67 16.08
N ALA A 53 -1.23 -14.60 16.17
CA ALA A 53 -2.53 -14.45 15.54
C ALA A 53 -3.22 -13.16 16.01
N LEU A 54 -3.99 -12.51 15.14
CA LEU A 54 -4.68 -11.25 15.46
C LEU A 54 -5.56 -11.33 16.72
N LEU A 55 -6.08 -12.52 17.04
CA LEU A 55 -6.86 -12.78 18.27
C LEU A 55 -6.00 -12.65 19.55
N GLU A 56 -4.72 -12.98 19.47
CA GLU A 56 -3.78 -12.96 20.59
C GLU A 56 -3.12 -11.58 20.76
N GLN A 57 -3.25 -10.69 19.78
CA GLN A 57 -2.75 -9.33 19.83
C GLN A 57 -3.62 -8.44 20.73
N LYS A 58 -3.20 -8.27 21.98
CA LYS A 58 -3.91 -7.48 22.98
C LYS A 58 -3.97 -5.99 22.59
N GLY A 59 -5.18 -5.44 22.50
CA GLY A 59 -5.41 -4.00 22.33
C GLY A 59 -5.73 -3.53 20.90
N LEU A 60 -5.90 -4.46 19.94
CA LEU A 60 -6.16 -4.11 18.53
C LEU A 60 -7.53 -3.45 18.26
N MET A 61 -8.48 -3.55 19.19
CA MET A 61 -9.86 -3.05 19.06
C MET A 61 -10.19 -1.94 20.09
N ARG A 62 -9.20 -1.13 20.47
CA ARG A 62 -9.39 0.02 21.36
C ARG A 62 -9.04 1.33 20.68
#